data_AF-C9QFM1-F1
#
_entry.id   AF-C9QFM1-F1
#
_cell.length_a   1.000
_cell.length_b   1.000
_cell.length_c   1.000
_cell.angle_alpha   90.00
_cell.angle_beta   90.00
_cell.angle_gamma   90.00
#
_symmetry.space_group_name_H-M   'P 1'
#
loop_
_entity.id
_entity.type
_entity.pdbx_description
1 polymer ?
#
loop_
_entity_poly.entity_id
_entity_poly.type
_entity_poly.pdbx_seq_one_letter_code
_entity_poly.pdbx_strand_id
1 'polypeptide(L)'
;MSTHPTSPEGVSVDANMAYIRREFGTLVGPLDYHWFYEQVRNKGPWDFKQRGSFEDFGNFHYGAVGYAGGIPESVLLRAAGCAQMKAGTSLDRWGDCWSSPPYGDDPNDQRFIKLGIEYAKNKGY
;
A
#
# COMPACT_ATOMS: atom_id res chain seq x y z
N MET A 1 -21.68 8.43 -2.35
CA MET A 1 -20.50 9.04 -2.99
C MET A 1 -19.30 8.21 -2.60
N SER A 2 -18.55 7.68 -3.56
CA SER A 2 -17.44 6.74 -3.31
C SER A 2 -16.40 7.39 -2.40
N THR A 3 -16.16 6.83 -1.22
CA THR A 3 -15.28 7.42 -0.20
C THR A 3 -13.78 7.17 -0.47
N HIS A 4 -13.39 6.79 -1.69
CA HIS A 4 -12.03 6.34 -2.04
C HIS A 4 -11.62 6.81 -3.45
N PRO A 5 -10.30 6.86 -3.78
CA PRO A 5 -9.79 7.33 -5.06
C PRO A 5 -10.34 6.55 -6.27
N THR A 6 -10.37 7.21 -7.44
CA THR A 6 -10.74 6.58 -8.71
C THR A 6 -9.84 5.38 -9.02
N SER A 7 -10.44 4.21 -9.25
CA SER A 7 -9.71 3.00 -9.63
C SER A 7 -9.46 2.94 -11.14
N PRO A 8 -8.38 2.28 -11.59
CA PRO A 8 -8.25 1.87 -12.98
C PRO A 8 -9.38 0.92 -13.38
N GLU A 9 -9.71 0.90 -14.67
CA GLU A 9 -10.71 -0.02 -15.23
C GLU A 9 -10.35 -1.48 -14.91
N GLY A 10 -11.35 -2.26 -14.51
CA GLY A 10 -11.19 -3.69 -14.17
C GLY A 10 -10.50 -3.99 -12.84
N VAL A 11 -10.10 -2.99 -12.05
CA VAL A 11 -9.46 -3.20 -10.75
C VAL A 11 -10.48 -3.08 -9.62
N SER A 12 -10.62 -4.15 -8.81
CA SER A 12 -11.44 -4.15 -7.60
C SER A 12 -10.57 -4.29 -6.35
N VAL A 13 -10.59 -3.29 -5.47
CA VAL A 13 -9.87 -3.35 -4.18
C VAL A 13 -10.43 -4.47 -3.31
N ASP A 14 -11.76 -4.65 -3.29
CA ASP A 14 -12.42 -5.71 -2.52
C ASP A 14 -12.02 -7.11 -2.97
N ALA A 15 -11.96 -7.34 -4.28
CA ALA A 15 -11.53 -8.63 -4.82
C ALA A 15 -10.08 -8.93 -4.46
N ASN A 16 -9.20 -7.92 -4.49
CA ASN A 16 -7.79 -8.07 -4.12
C ASN A 16 -7.61 -8.29 -2.61
N MET A 17 -8.36 -7.60 -1.75
CA MET A 17 -8.36 -7.85 -0.30
C MET A 17 -8.85 -9.27 0.03
N ALA A 18 -9.93 -9.73 -0.60
CA ALA A 18 -10.44 -11.08 -0.41
C ALA A 18 -9.46 -12.14 -0.94
N TYR A 19 -8.79 -11.86 -2.06
CA TYR A 19 -7.76 -12.73 -2.63
C TYR A 19 -6.58 -12.88 -1.68
N ILE A 20 -5.93 -11.78 -1.29
CA ILE A 20 -4.74 -11.83 -0.44
C ILE A 20 -5.02 -12.46 0.94
N ARG A 21 -6.21 -12.22 1.52
CA ARG A 21 -6.64 -12.85 2.77
C ARG A 21 -6.79 -14.36 2.68
N ARG A 22 -7.09 -14.90 1.48
CA ARG A 22 -7.17 -16.35 1.25
C ARG A 22 -5.80 -16.97 0.99
N GLU A 23 -4.91 -16.24 0.34
CA GLU A 23 -3.55 -16.69 0.04
C GLU A 23 -2.65 -16.63 1.28
N PHE A 24 -2.73 -15.53 2.03
CA PHE A 24 -1.92 -15.34 3.23
C PHE A 24 -2.60 -16.10 4.37
N GLY A 25 -1.86 -17.02 4.99
CA GLY A 25 -2.36 -17.80 6.12
C GLY A 25 -2.63 -16.93 7.36
N THR A 26 -2.83 -17.57 8.51
CA THR A 26 -3.04 -16.86 9.79
C THR A 26 -1.84 -16.02 10.25
N LEU A 27 -0.63 -16.29 9.73
CA LEU A 27 0.58 -15.55 10.02
C LEU A 27 1.28 -15.21 8.71
N VAL A 28 1.59 -13.92 8.49
CA VAL A 28 2.35 -13.46 7.32
C VAL A 28 3.82 -13.89 7.48
N GLY A 29 4.27 -14.75 6.57
CA GLY A 29 5.64 -15.25 6.53
C GLY A 29 6.54 -14.50 5.54
N PRO A 30 7.84 -14.81 5.50
CA PRO A 30 8.78 -14.20 4.56
C PRO A 30 8.38 -14.32 3.09
N LEU A 31 7.75 -15.44 2.70
CA LEU A 31 7.28 -15.66 1.33
C LEU A 31 6.10 -14.74 0.98
N ASP A 32 5.20 -14.49 1.93
CA ASP A 32 4.06 -13.60 1.75
C ASP A 32 4.53 -12.14 1.58
N TYR A 33 5.50 -11.71 2.41
CA TYR A 33 6.14 -10.39 2.25
C TYR A 33 6.82 -10.24 0.89
N HIS A 34 7.59 -11.25 0.47
CA HIS A 34 8.25 -11.24 -0.83
C HIS A 34 7.23 -11.19 -1.97
N TRP A 35 6.19 -12.02 -1.91
CA TRP A 35 5.14 -12.02 -2.93
C TRP A 35 4.41 -10.68 -3.00
N PHE A 36 4.03 -10.09 -1.85
CA PHE A 36 3.38 -8.78 -1.80
C PHE A 36 4.26 -7.69 -2.39
N TYR A 37 5.56 -7.70 -2.04
CA TYR A 37 6.55 -6.79 -2.61
C TYR A 37 6.61 -6.91 -4.14
N GLU A 38 6.65 -8.13 -4.68
CA GLU A 38 6.64 -8.35 -6.14
C GLU A 38 5.38 -7.82 -6.82
N GLN A 39 4.24 -7.81 -6.13
CA GLN A 39 3.01 -7.22 -6.67
C GLN A 39 3.09 -5.69 -6.76
N VAL A 40 3.57 -5.03 -5.71
CA VAL A 40 3.43 -3.57 -5.52
C VAL A 40 4.67 -2.75 -5.91
N ARG A 41 5.82 -3.38 -6.12
CA ARG A 41 7.05 -2.69 -6.53
C ARG A 41 6.89 -1.99 -7.88
N ASN A 42 7.81 -1.08 -8.19
CA ASN A 42 7.90 -0.45 -9.51
C ASN A 42 7.85 -1.50 -10.64
N LYS A 43 6.96 -1.28 -11.61
CA LYS A 43 6.62 -2.19 -12.72
C LYS A 43 6.02 -3.55 -12.29
N GLY A 44 5.60 -3.66 -11.05
CA GLY A 44 4.85 -4.81 -10.55
C GLY A 44 3.40 -4.80 -11.06
N PRO A 45 2.68 -5.93 -10.96
CA PRO A 45 1.28 -6.06 -11.36
C PRO A 45 0.33 -4.98 -10.81
N TRP A 46 0.58 -4.52 -9.57
CA TRP A 46 -0.20 -3.49 -8.87
C TRP A 46 0.48 -2.11 -8.85
N ASP A 47 1.49 -1.88 -9.69
CA ASP A 47 2.00 -0.54 -9.95
C ASP A 47 1.04 0.22 -10.89
N PHE A 48 -0.03 0.78 -10.29
CA PHE A 48 -1.07 1.48 -11.05
C PHE A 48 -0.59 2.83 -11.62
N LYS A 49 0.54 3.38 -11.14
CA LYS A 49 1.16 4.59 -11.73
C LYS A 49 1.56 4.35 -13.19
N GLN A 50 1.83 3.10 -13.59
CA GLN A 50 2.10 2.75 -14.99
C GLN A 50 0.86 2.81 -15.90
N ARG A 51 -0.34 2.90 -15.33
CA ARG A 51 -1.62 2.86 -16.06
C ARG A 51 -2.26 4.24 -16.19
N GLY A 52 -1.59 5.30 -15.73
CA GLY A 52 -2.07 6.68 -15.74
C GLY A 52 -1.90 7.36 -14.38
N SER A 53 -2.69 8.39 -14.11
CA SER A 53 -2.65 9.18 -12.88
C SER A 53 -3.36 8.49 -11.70
N PHE A 54 -2.90 7.29 -11.34
CA PHE A 54 -3.48 6.44 -10.29
C PHE A 54 -2.55 6.29 -9.07
N GLU A 55 -1.73 7.29 -8.76
CA GLU A 55 -0.84 7.30 -7.60
C GLU A 55 -1.62 7.21 -6.28
N ASP A 56 -2.57 8.11 -6.05
CA ASP A 56 -3.44 8.10 -4.86
C ASP A 56 -4.18 6.77 -4.71
N PHE A 57 -4.68 6.22 -5.82
CA PHE A 57 -5.34 4.91 -5.83
C PHE A 57 -4.36 3.78 -5.50
N GLY A 58 -3.14 3.82 -6.03
CA GLY A 58 -2.12 2.82 -5.74
C GLY A 58 -1.73 2.80 -4.26
N ASN A 59 -1.57 3.98 -3.66
CA ASN A 59 -1.30 4.11 -2.23
C ASN A 59 -2.48 3.62 -1.37
N PHE A 60 -3.71 3.98 -1.76
CA PHE A 60 -4.93 3.46 -1.12
C PHE A 60 -5.04 1.93 -1.24
N HIS A 61 -4.81 1.37 -2.44
CA HIS A 61 -4.87 -0.06 -2.70
C HIS A 61 -3.80 -0.82 -1.91
N TYR A 62 -2.56 -0.31 -1.89
CA TYR A 62 -1.46 -0.87 -1.11
C TYR A 62 -1.81 -0.97 0.38
N GLY A 63 -2.35 0.11 0.96
CA GLY A 63 -2.79 0.10 2.36
C GLY A 63 -3.92 -0.91 2.63
N ALA A 64 -4.95 -0.91 1.79
CA ALA A 64 -6.11 -1.79 1.95
C ALA A 64 -5.75 -3.27 1.80
N VAL A 65 -5.07 -3.62 0.72
CA VAL A 65 -4.74 -5.01 0.38
C VAL A 65 -3.64 -5.53 1.31
N GLY A 66 -2.60 -4.74 1.59
CA GLY A 66 -1.55 -5.14 2.53
C GLY A 66 -2.10 -5.46 3.92
N TYR A 67 -3.00 -4.60 4.43
CA TYR A 67 -3.61 -4.81 5.75
C TYR A 67 -4.57 -6.00 5.75
N ALA A 68 -5.37 -6.18 4.68
CA ALA A 68 -6.22 -7.36 4.51
C ALA A 68 -5.43 -8.69 4.47
N GLY A 69 -4.19 -8.64 3.97
CA GLY A 69 -3.25 -9.77 4.03
C GLY A 69 -2.68 -10.03 5.43
N GLY A 70 -2.89 -9.14 6.39
CA GLY A 70 -2.34 -9.25 7.75
C GLY A 70 -0.99 -8.56 7.95
N ILE A 71 -0.53 -7.74 6.99
CA ILE A 71 0.67 -6.93 7.17
C ILE A 71 0.34 -5.78 8.14
N PRO A 72 1.11 -5.60 9.24
CA PRO A 72 0.84 -4.53 10.19
C PRO A 72 0.90 -3.13 9.56
N GLU A 73 0.00 -2.23 9.98
CA GLU A 73 -0.04 -0.83 9.53
C GLU A 73 1.33 -0.15 9.61
N SER A 74 2.06 -0.31 10.71
CA SER A 74 3.39 0.28 10.88
C SER A 74 4.42 -0.22 9.85
N VAL A 75 4.31 -1.49 9.43
CA VAL A 75 5.17 -2.07 8.40
C VAL A 75 4.81 -1.50 7.03
N LEU A 76 3.51 -1.38 6.71
CA LEU A 76 3.06 -0.81 5.45
C LEU A 76 3.53 0.63 5.27
N LEU A 77 3.31 1.47 6.29
CA LEU A 77 3.68 2.90 6.27
C LEU A 77 5.19 3.09 6.17
N ARG A 78 5.98 2.30 6.91
CA ARG A 78 7.45 2.40 6.84
C ARG A 78 8.00 1.90 5.51
N ALA A 79 7.48 0.79 4.99
CA ALA A 79 7.94 0.23 3.72
C ALA A 79 7.65 1.15 2.52
N ALA A 80 6.55 1.90 2.55
CA ALA A 80 6.28 2.95 1.55
C ALA A 80 7.36 4.04 1.57
N GLY A 81 7.68 4.56 2.75
CA GLY A 81 8.77 5.53 2.92
C GLY A 81 10.14 5.00 2.48
N CYS A 82 10.50 3.76 2.85
CA CYS A 82 11.70 3.09 2.33
C CYS A 82 11.72 3.07 0.79
N ALA A 83 10.57 2.77 0.17
CA ALA A 83 10.46 2.67 -1.27
C ALA A 83 10.60 4.03 -1.95
N GLN A 84 9.98 5.09 -1.41
CA GLN A 84 10.09 6.43 -1.96
C GLN A 84 11.52 6.99 -1.83
N MET A 85 12.19 6.74 -0.71
CA MET A 85 13.62 7.05 -0.56
C MET A 85 14.48 6.30 -1.57
N LYS A 86 14.27 5.00 -1.74
CA LYS A 86 15.00 4.18 -2.73
C LYS A 86 14.76 4.65 -4.16
N ALA A 87 13.58 5.19 -4.46
CA ALA A 87 13.25 5.77 -5.76
C ALA A 87 13.90 7.15 -6.00
N GLY A 88 14.48 7.78 -4.97
CA GLY A 88 15.10 9.10 -5.07
C GLY A 88 14.09 10.25 -5.17
N THR A 89 12.83 10.02 -4.80
CA THR A 89 11.74 11.01 -4.85
C THR A 89 11.27 11.46 -3.46
N SER A 90 12.02 11.08 -2.42
CA SER A 90 11.82 11.59 -1.06
C SER A 90 12.43 12.98 -0.89
N LEU A 91 11.89 13.78 0.03
CA LEU A 91 12.41 15.09 0.42
C LEU A 91 12.91 15.04 1.87
N ASP A 92 14.02 15.70 2.16
CA ASP A 92 14.63 15.72 3.51
C ASP A 92 13.65 16.08 4.63
N ARG A 93 12.70 16.97 4.36
CA ARG A 93 11.67 17.40 5.33
C ARG A 93 10.69 16.29 5.74
N TRP A 94 10.64 15.19 4.99
CA TRP A 94 9.81 14.02 5.28
C TRP A 94 10.56 12.99 6.15
N GLY A 95 11.82 13.27 6.50
CA GLY A 95 12.66 12.38 7.28
C GLY A 95 13.18 11.20 6.47
N ASP A 96 13.55 10.14 7.18
CA ASP A 96 14.03 8.90 6.58
C ASP A 96 13.24 7.68 7.08
N CYS A 97 13.44 6.54 6.42
CA CYS A 97 12.67 5.33 6.66
C CYS A 97 12.94 4.65 8.01
N TRP A 98 13.98 5.05 8.73
CA TRP A 98 14.28 4.59 10.10
C TRP A 98 13.83 5.60 11.16
N SER A 99 13.41 6.79 10.74
CA SER A 99 12.93 7.86 11.61
C SER A 99 11.44 7.72 11.95
N SER A 100 10.81 8.82 12.38
CA SER A 100 9.38 8.90 12.67
C SER A 100 8.54 9.00 11.38
N PRO A 101 7.22 8.74 11.43
CA PRO A 101 6.31 9.07 10.32
C PRO A 101 6.54 10.51 9.83
N PRO A 102 6.55 10.77 8.50
CA PRO A 102 6.10 9.88 7.42
C PRO A 102 7.16 8.90 6.89
N TYR A 103 8.25 8.65 7.62
CA TYR A 103 9.28 7.67 7.24
C TYR A 103 9.98 7.98 5.91
N GLY A 104 10.07 9.25 5.51
CA GLY A 104 10.60 9.66 4.21
C GLY A 104 9.61 9.53 3.04
N ASP A 105 8.35 9.23 3.30
CA ASP A 105 7.27 9.17 2.31
C ASP A 105 6.57 10.53 2.14
N ASP A 106 5.91 10.76 0.99
CA ASP A 106 5.05 11.93 0.83
C ASP A 106 3.88 11.87 1.86
N PRO A 107 3.61 12.92 2.64
CA PRO A 107 2.50 12.95 3.58
C PRO A 107 1.12 12.66 2.95
N ASN A 108 0.92 13.00 1.68
CA ASN A 108 -0.30 12.66 0.94
C ASN A 108 -0.36 11.16 0.63
N ASP A 109 0.76 10.55 0.24
CA ASP A 109 0.87 9.10 0.00
C ASP A 109 0.55 8.33 1.29
N GLN A 110 1.16 8.71 2.42
CA GLN A 110 0.83 8.17 3.74
C GLN A 110 -0.65 8.31 4.11
N ARG A 111 -1.27 9.43 3.76
CA ARG A 111 -2.70 9.65 4.00
C ARG A 111 -3.55 8.66 3.22
N PHE A 112 -3.24 8.40 1.95
CA PHE A 112 -3.97 7.42 1.15
C PHE A 112 -3.73 5.98 1.62
N ILE A 113 -2.51 5.63 2.03
CA ILE A 113 -2.22 4.32 2.64
C ILE A 113 -3.09 4.12 3.88
N LYS A 114 -3.13 5.12 4.78
CA LYS A 114 -3.99 5.06 5.98
C LYS A 114 -5.48 4.95 5.64
N LEU A 115 -5.96 5.68 4.64
CA LEU A 115 -7.36 5.55 4.18
C LEU A 115 -7.65 4.14 3.66
N GLY A 116 -6.71 3.51 2.97
CA GLY A 116 -6.81 2.12 2.54
C GLY A 116 -6.89 1.14 3.70
N ILE A 117 -6.04 1.33 4.71
CA ILE A 117 -6.04 0.53 5.94
C ILE A 117 -7.39 0.66 6.67
N GLU A 118 -7.89 1.88 6.86
CA GLU A 118 -9.19 2.12 7.48
C GLU A 118 -10.34 1.52 6.65
N TYR A 119 -10.23 1.53 5.32
CA TYR A 119 -11.18 0.84 4.45
C TYR A 119 -11.21 -0.67 4.70
N ALA A 120 -10.04 -1.31 4.83
CA ALA A 120 -9.96 -2.74 5.16
C ALA A 120 -10.55 -3.04 6.56
N LYS A 121 -10.19 -2.25 7.59
CA LYS A 121 -10.74 -2.38 8.94
C LYS A 121 -12.27 -2.28 8.95
N ASN A 122 -12.84 -1.31 8.24
CA ASN A 122 -14.29 -1.13 8.12
C ASN A 122 -15.01 -2.30 7.42
N LYS A 123 -14.26 -3.16 6.71
CA LYS A 123 -14.77 -4.39 6.09
C LYS A 123 -14.51 -5.66 6.89
N GLY A 124 -13.96 -5.54 8.10
CA GLY A 124 -13.73 -6.65 9.02
C GLY A 124 -12.45 -7.44 8.79
N TYR A 125 -11.45 -6.82 8.15
CA TYR A 125 -10.09 -7.35 8.09
C TYR A 125 -9.27 -6.97 9.33
#